data_AF-A0A0T0MAG0-F1
#
_entry.id   AF-A0A0T0MAG0-F1
#
_cell.length_a   1.000
_cell.length_b   1.000
_cell.length_c   1.000
_cell.angle_alpha   90.00
_cell.angle_beta   90.00
_cell.angle_gamma   90.00
#
_symmetry.space_group_name_H-M   'P 1'
#
loop_
_entity.id
_entity.type
_entity.pdbx_description
1 polymer ?
#
loop_
_entity_poly.entity_id
_entity_poly.type
_entity_poly.pdbx_seq_one_letter_code
_entity_poly.pdbx_strand_id
1 'polypeptide(L)'
;MNLASLSASFNTNVNYLSKVIKKHKDNNFNGYINKLRINYIINKLKNNPEYHTYKISYLAEECGYNSYSYFVNIFKQQTGLTPSKFIDYLKKEESKQK
;
A
#
# COMPACT_ATOMS: atom_id res chain seq x y z
N MET A 1 -11.84 0.20 4.75
CA MET A 1 -12.07 -1.26 4.54
C MET A 1 -11.75 -1.97 5.85
N ASN A 2 -12.68 -2.78 6.35
CA ASN A 2 -12.53 -3.56 7.58
C ASN A 2 -12.71 -5.08 7.29
N LEU A 3 -12.34 -5.93 8.24
CA LEU A 3 -12.37 -7.38 8.06
C LEU A 3 -13.78 -7.90 7.74
N ALA A 4 -14.83 -7.26 8.28
CA ALA A 4 -16.22 -7.59 7.98
C ALA A 4 -16.57 -7.32 6.51
N SER A 5 -16.25 -6.12 6.00
CA SER A 5 -16.47 -5.75 4.59
C SER A 5 -15.73 -6.67 3.62
N LEU A 6 -14.52 -7.11 3.98
CA LEU A 6 -13.71 -7.98 3.13
C LEU A 6 -14.21 -9.43 3.17
N SER A 7 -14.63 -9.90 4.33
CA SER A 7 -15.19 -11.25 4.46
C SER A 7 -16.49 -11.39 3.68
N ALA A 8 -17.32 -10.35 3.72
CA ALA A 8 -18.52 -10.25 2.89
C ALA A 8 -18.20 -10.29 1.39
N SER A 9 -17.17 -9.56 0.91
CA SER A 9 -16.79 -9.61 -0.51
C SER A 9 -16.20 -10.94 -0.96
N PHE A 10 -15.59 -11.71 -0.04
CA PHE A 10 -15.10 -13.07 -0.30
C PHE A 10 -16.12 -14.17 0.02
N ASN A 11 -17.36 -13.80 0.37
CA ASN A 11 -18.43 -14.72 0.77
C ASN A 11 -18.00 -15.71 1.87
N THR A 12 -17.15 -15.27 2.80
CA THR A 12 -16.62 -16.06 3.92
C THR A 12 -16.98 -15.43 5.26
N ASN A 13 -16.84 -16.18 6.34
CA ASN A 13 -17.00 -15.62 7.69
C ASN A 13 -15.73 -14.87 8.15
N VAL A 14 -15.95 -13.84 8.97
CA VAL A 14 -14.92 -12.94 9.54
C VAL A 14 -13.89 -13.67 10.40
N ASN A 15 -14.32 -14.65 11.18
CA ASN A 15 -13.46 -15.45 12.04
C ASN A 15 -12.53 -16.38 11.23
N TYR A 16 -13.00 -16.90 10.10
CA TYR A 16 -12.24 -17.74 9.21
C TYR A 16 -11.16 -16.91 8.51
N LEU A 17 -11.54 -15.75 7.95
CA LEU A 17 -10.57 -14.84 7.32
C LEU A 17 -9.54 -14.33 8.34
N SER A 18 -9.97 -14.00 9.56
CA SER A 18 -9.07 -13.64 10.67
C SER A 18 -8.09 -14.77 10.99
N LYS A 19 -8.59 -16.01 11.15
CA LYS A 19 -7.77 -17.19 11.43
C LYS A 19 -6.76 -17.46 10.32
N VAL A 20 -7.16 -17.37 9.05
CA VAL A 20 -6.26 -17.61 7.91
C VAL A 20 -5.15 -16.56 7.85
N ILE A 21 -5.49 -15.28 8.01
CA ILE A 21 -4.50 -14.20 8.00
C ILE A 21 -3.54 -14.33 9.19
N LYS A 22 -4.07 -14.64 10.38
CA LYS A 22 -3.24 -14.86 11.57
C LYS A 22 -2.34 -16.09 11.43
N LYS A 23 -2.85 -17.19 10.87
CA LYS A 23 -2.14 -18.47 10.73
C LYS A 23 -1.03 -18.43 9.67
N HIS A 24 -1.20 -17.66 8.60
CA HIS A 24 -0.28 -17.70 7.45
C HIS A 24 0.59 -16.45 7.27
N LYS A 25 0.34 -15.36 8.01
CA LYS A 25 1.02 -14.07 7.77
C LYS A 25 1.56 -13.38 9.03
N ASP A 26 1.47 -14.01 10.22
CA ASP A 26 1.99 -13.53 11.53
C ASP A 26 1.68 -12.06 11.89
N ASN A 27 0.72 -11.45 11.19
CA ASN A 27 0.39 -10.04 11.31
C ASN A 27 -1.12 -9.90 11.48
N ASN A 28 -1.51 -8.95 12.32
CA ASN A 28 -2.92 -8.57 12.45
C ASN A 28 -3.50 -8.14 11.09
N PHE A 29 -4.82 -8.27 10.93
CA PHE A 29 -5.52 -7.96 9.67
C PHE A 29 -5.13 -6.59 9.09
N ASN A 30 -5.06 -5.57 9.95
CA ASN A 30 -4.72 -4.20 9.56
C ASN A 30 -3.30 -4.12 8.98
N GLY A 31 -2.33 -4.79 9.59
CA GLY A 31 -0.95 -4.87 9.11
C GLY A 31 -0.86 -5.56 7.76
N TYR A 32 -1.62 -6.64 7.56
CA TYR A 32 -1.68 -7.34 6.28
C TYR A 32 -2.26 -6.45 5.17
N ILE A 33 -3.40 -5.80 5.41
CA ILE A 33 -4.02 -4.88 4.45
C ILE A 33 -3.10 -3.70 4.15
N ASN A 34 -2.47 -3.12 5.16
CA ASN A 34 -1.50 -2.05 4.98
C ASN A 34 -0.35 -2.48 4.07
N LYS A 35 0.23 -3.67 4.30
CA LYS A 35 1.30 -4.20 3.45
C LYS A 35 0.85 -4.38 1.99
N LEU A 36 -0.35 -4.93 1.77
CA LEU A 36 -0.91 -5.10 0.42
C LEU A 36 -1.09 -3.76 -0.29
N ARG A 37 -1.66 -2.75 0.39
CA ARG A 37 -1.90 -1.42 -0.16
C ARG A 37 -0.60 -0.72 -0.55
N ILE A 38 0.41 -0.78 0.32
CA ILE A 38 1.73 -0.22 0.04
C ILE A 38 2.40 -0.95 -1.13
N ASN A 39 2.35 -2.27 -1.18
CA ASN A 39 2.91 -3.02 -2.30
C ASN A 39 2.24 -2.67 -3.63
N TYR A 40 0.91 -2.49 -3.63
CA TYR A 40 0.16 -2.08 -4.82
C TYR A 40 0.64 -0.73 -5.35
N ILE A 41 0.75 0.30 -4.50
CA ILE A 41 1.17 1.62 -4.95
C ILE A 41 2.65 1.63 -5.38
N ILE A 42 3.53 0.87 -4.72
CA ILE A 42 4.93 0.71 -5.15
C ILE A 42 4.99 0.08 -6.54
N ASN A 43 4.18 -0.96 -6.79
CA ASN A 43 4.14 -1.61 -8.08
C ASN A 43 3.64 -0.64 -9.17
N LYS A 44 2.61 0.16 -8.90
CA LYS A 44 2.17 1.22 -9.82
C LYS A 44 3.26 2.26 -10.06
N LEU A 45 3.93 2.74 -9.02
CA LEU A 45 5.01 3.70 -9.15
C LEU A 45 6.18 3.17 -9.99
N LYS A 46 6.49 1.87 -9.92
CA LYS A 46 7.57 1.27 -10.72
C LYS A 46 7.20 1.01 -12.18
N ASN A 47 5.95 0.65 -12.46
CA ASN A 47 5.52 0.25 -13.81
C ASN A 47 4.89 1.40 -14.61
N ASN A 48 4.44 2.47 -13.94
CA ASN A 48 3.71 3.56 -14.56
C ASN A 48 4.35 4.91 -14.17
N PRO A 49 5.26 5.44 -15.00
CA PRO A 49 5.95 6.71 -14.73
C PRO A 49 5.01 7.90 -14.57
N GLU A 50 3.81 7.85 -15.17
CA GLU A 50 2.77 8.88 -15.02
C GLU A 50 2.43 9.16 -13.54
N TYR A 51 2.45 8.13 -12.70
CA TYR A 51 2.11 8.23 -11.27
C TYR A 51 3.14 9.06 -10.49
N HIS A 52 4.32 9.31 -11.06
CA HIS A 52 5.34 10.15 -10.44
C HIS A 52 5.01 11.65 -10.48
N THR A 53 3.99 12.04 -11.26
CA THR A 53 3.51 13.42 -11.37
C THR A 53 2.31 13.70 -10.48
N TYR A 54 1.63 12.66 -10.00
CA TYR A 54 0.47 12.79 -9.16
C TYR A 54 0.81 13.27 -7.75
N LYS A 55 -0.15 13.97 -7.14
CA LYS A 55 -0.05 14.39 -5.75
C LYS A 55 -0.02 13.16 -4.85
N ILE A 56 0.79 13.21 -3.80
CA ILE A 56 0.89 12.12 -2.83
C ILE A 56 -0.47 11.84 -2.14
N SER A 57 -1.32 12.87 -1.98
CA SER A 57 -2.70 12.69 -1.51
C SER A 57 -3.53 11.78 -2.42
N TYR A 58 -3.41 11.97 -3.73
CA TYR A 58 -4.07 11.11 -4.72
C TYR A 58 -3.53 9.68 -4.65
N LEU A 59 -2.21 9.49 -4.51
CA LEU A 59 -1.62 8.16 -4.34
C LEU A 59 -2.14 7.46 -3.07
N ALA A 60 -2.37 8.21 -1.99
CA ALA A 60 -2.94 7.68 -0.76
C ALA A 60 -4.39 7.19 -0.97
N GLU A 61 -5.22 8.00 -1.62
CA GLU A 61 -6.60 7.64 -1.97
C GLU A 61 -6.66 6.43 -2.90
N GLU A 62 -5.80 6.40 -3.91
CA GLU A 62 -5.71 5.33 -4.92
C GLU A 62 -5.37 3.96 -4.32
N CYS A 63 -4.56 3.91 -3.25
CA CYS A 63 -4.31 2.68 -2.50
C CYS A 63 -5.23 2.48 -1.28
N GLY A 64 -6.28 3.30 -1.16
CA GLY A 64 -7.38 3.11 -0.21
C GLY A 64 -7.11 3.64 1.20
N TYR A 65 -6.23 4.62 1.34
CA TYR A 65 -6.03 5.37 2.59
C TYR A 65 -6.85 6.65 2.61
N ASN A 66 -7.60 6.86 3.69
CA ASN A 66 -8.39 8.07 3.90
C ASN A 66 -7.56 9.21 4.51
N SER A 67 -6.34 8.93 4.97
CA SER A 67 -5.49 9.90 5.64
C SER A 67 -4.10 9.90 5.02
N TYR A 68 -3.72 11.07 4.50
CA TYR A 68 -2.38 11.35 3.98
C TYR A 68 -1.28 11.02 5.01
N SER A 69 -1.41 11.54 6.24
CA SER A 69 -0.38 11.36 7.27
C SER A 69 -0.21 9.90 7.66
N TYR A 70 -1.32 9.15 7.75
CA TYR A 70 -1.26 7.72 8.03
C TYR A 70 -0.61 6.95 6.89
N PHE A 71 -0.97 7.25 5.64
CA PHE A 71 -0.32 6.67 4.46
C PHE A 71 1.19 6.90 4.46
N VAL A 72 1.64 8.15 4.64
CA VAL A 72 3.07 8.49 4.65
C VAL A 72 3.82 7.72 5.74
N ASN A 73 3.23 7.62 6.94
CA ASN A 73 3.86 6.88 8.04
C ASN A 73 3.99 5.39 7.73
N ILE A 74 2.90 4.76 7.27
CA ILE A 74 2.92 3.33 6.92
C ILE A 74 3.83 3.04 5.72
N PHE A 75 3.81 3.90 4.70
CA PHE A 75 4.70 3.79 3.55
C PHE A 75 6.17 3.85 3.99
N LYS A 76 6.52 4.80 4.86
CA LYS A 76 7.87 4.91 5.41
C LYS A 76 8.26 3.72 6.27
N GLN A 77 7.36 3.20 7.10
CA GLN A 77 7.63 2.01 7.91
C GLN A 77 7.89 0.76 7.04
N GLN A 78 7.19 0.62 5.92
CA GLN A 78 7.33 -0.54 5.03
C GLN A 78 8.51 -0.42 4.06
N THR A 79 8.83 0.78 3.58
CA THR A 79 9.85 0.99 2.53
C THR A 79 11.14 1.63 3.03
N GLY A 80 11.15 2.17 4.24
CA GLY A 80 12.24 2.99 4.79
C GLY A 80 12.27 4.44 4.28
N LEU A 81 11.52 4.76 3.23
CA LEU A 81 11.52 6.07 2.56
C LEU A 81 10.15 6.72 2.58
N THR A 82 10.09 8.05 2.49
CA THR A 82 8.80 8.72 2.28
C THR A 82 8.34 8.55 0.82
N PRO A 83 7.03 8.60 0.53
CA PRO A 83 6.52 8.47 -0.84
C PRO A 83 7.19 9.42 -1.84
N SER A 84 7.38 10.70 -1.44
CA SER A 84 8.06 11.69 -2.28
C SER A 84 9.52 11.35 -2.56
N LYS A 85 10.28 10.86 -1.56
CA LYS A 85 11.67 10.42 -1.76
C LYS A 85 11.75 9.17 -2.62
N PHE A 86 10.79 8.26 -2.49
CA PHE A 86 10.72 7.06 -3.31
C PHE A 86 10.49 7.40 -4.78
N ILE A 87 9.62 8.36 -5.08
CA ILE A 87 9.40 8.85 -6.45
C ILE A 87 10.66 9.53 -7.00
N ASP A 88 11.32 10.38 -6.22
CA ASP A 88 12.58 11.01 -6.65
C ASP A 88 13.68 9.97 -6.94
N TYR A 89 13.76 8.92 -6.12
CA TYR A 89 14.66 7.79 -6.37
C TYR A 89 14.35 7.11 -7.71
N LEU A 90 13.07 6.79 -7.98
CA LEU A 90 12.66 6.17 -9.25
C LEU A 90 12.99 7.05 -10.47
N LYS A 91 12.70 8.35 -10.40
CA LYS A 91 13.05 9.31 -11.48
C LYS A 91 14.55 9.35 -11.76
N LYS A 92 15.38 9.25 -10.72
CA LYS A 92 16.84 9.23 -10.84
C LYS A 92 17.37 7.91 -11.40
N GLU A 93 16.68 6.80 -11.19
CA GLU A 93 17.05 5.53 -11.81
C GLU A 93 16.70 5.51 -13.30
N GLU A 94 15.54 6.05 -13.68
CA GLU A 94 15.14 6.18 -15.09
C GLU A 94 16.09 7.08 -15.89
N SER A 95 16.59 8.17 -15.29
CA SER A 95 17.53 9.07 -15.97
C SER A 95 18.96 8.53 -16.09
N LYS A 96 19.30 7.47 -15.36
CA LYS A 96 20.61 6.78 -15.47
C LYS A 96 20.61 5.65 -16.50
N GLN A 97 19.44 5.15 -16.89
CA GLN A 97 19.29 4.10 -17.91
C GLN A 97 19.13 4.68 -19.33
N LYS A 98 19.06 5.99 -19.45
CA LYS A 98 18.89 6.73 -20.71
C LYS A 98 20.19 7.42 -21.10
#